data_AF-A0A0K8WIU1-F1
#
_entry.id   AF-A0A0K8WIU1-F1
#
_cell.length_a   1.000
_cell.length_b   1.000
_cell.length_c   1.000
_cell.angle_alpha   90.00
_cell.angle_beta   90.00
_cell.angle_gamma   90.00
#
_symmetry.space_group_name_H-M   'P 1'
#
loop_
_entity.id
_entity.type
_entity.pdbx_description
1 polymer ?
#
loop_
_entity_poly.entity_id
_entity_poly.type
_entity_poly.pdbx_seq_one_letter_code
_entity_poly.pdbx_strand_id
1 'polypeptide(L)'
;MLVGSLTYTLFMLVFLFPSNWLLYLSSGILGAGAAITWTGQGNFLARCSDLSTISRNSGVFWALLQCSMFFGNIFVYFQFQDKEHIDAATRSMVIGVLTALAVLGIVFLAALRPMEDNSVGTSEIQRQQQQHRTGWGSAVYALKSAGQLFITRDMLLLSVAFLYTG
;
A
#
# COMPACT_ATOMS: atom_id res chain seq x y z
N MET A 1 -2.75 6.13 -3.69
CA MET A 1 -1.34 5.95 -3.26
C MET A 1 -0.89 7.11 -2.39
N LEU A 2 -0.79 8.35 -2.90
CA LEU A 2 -0.40 9.53 -2.10
C LEU A 2 -1.16 9.70 -0.77
N VAL A 3 -2.49 9.67 -0.82
CA VAL A 3 -3.34 9.78 0.39
C VAL A 3 -3.05 8.66 1.39
N GLY A 4 -2.84 7.44 0.92
CA GLY A 4 -2.49 6.32 1.78
C GLY A 4 -1.08 6.41 2.35
N SER A 5 -0.10 6.90 1.58
CA SER A 5 1.24 7.17 2.10
C SER A 5 1.24 8.20 3.22
N LEU A 6 0.38 9.23 3.14
CA LEU A 6 0.21 10.21 4.22
C LEU A 6 -0.32 9.59 5.51
N THR A 7 -1.22 8.61 5.43
CA THR A 7 -1.71 7.92 6.63
C THR A 7 -0.63 7.07 7.30
N TYR A 8 0.26 6.45 6.52
CA TYR A 8 1.44 5.75 7.06
C TYR A 8 2.36 6.72 7.81
N THR A 9 2.65 7.89 7.22
CA THR A 9 3.48 8.91 7.88
C THR A 9 2.81 9.45 9.14
N LEU A 10 1.51 9.71 9.11
CA LEU A 10 0.74 10.13 10.29
C LEU A 10 0.86 9.10 11.43
N PHE A 11 0.70 7.81 11.12
CA PHE A 11 0.82 6.75 12.11
C PHE A 11 2.21 6.69 12.76
N MET A 12 3.28 6.88 11.99
CA MET A 12 4.64 6.95 12.54
C MET A 12 4.81 8.13 13.51
N LEU A 13 4.26 9.30 13.17
CA LEU A 13 4.35 10.51 13.99
C LEU A 13 3.63 10.36 15.34
N VAL A 14 2.57 9.55 15.43
CA VAL A 14 1.86 9.30 16.70
C VAL A 14 2.78 8.70 17.76
N PHE A 15 3.80 7.93 17.37
CA PHE A 15 4.76 7.38 18.33
C PHE A 15 5.68 8.44 18.98
N LEU A 16 5.74 9.67 18.46
CA LEU A 16 6.43 10.77 19.14
C LEU A 16 5.67 11.22 20.40
N PHE A 17 4.34 11.12 20.39
CA PHE A 17 3.44 11.47 21.49
C PHE A 17 2.60 10.25 21.88
N PRO A 18 3.19 9.28 22.59
CA PRO A 18 2.53 8.02 22.90
C PRO A 18 1.25 8.28 23.70
N SER A 19 0.12 8.04 23.06
CA SER A 19 -1.22 8.14 23.64
C SER A 19 -2.05 6.98 23.11
N ASN A 20 -2.63 6.20 24.01
CA ASN A 20 -3.41 5.00 23.67
C ASN A 20 -4.58 5.35 22.73
N TRP A 21 -5.28 6.45 23.01
CA TRP A 21 -6.37 6.93 22.17
C TRP A 21 -5.89 7.28 20.76
N LEU A 22 -4.79 8.01 20.65
CA LEU A 22 -4.23 8.44 19.37
C LEU A 22 -3.70 7.25 18.57
N LEU A 23 -3.15 6.24 19.24
CA LEU A 23 -2.69 5.00 18.61
C LEU A 23 -3.86 4.23 18.00
N TYR A 24 -4.96 4.02 18.75
CA TYR A 24 -6.11 3.30 18.21
C TYR A 24 -6.78 4.03 17.05
N LEU A 25 -6.96 5.35 17.18
CA LEU A 25 -7.54 6.17 16.11
C LEU A 25 -6.67 6.14 14.84
N SER A 26 -5.36 6.36 15.00
CA SER A 26 -4.43 6.35 13.86
C SER A 26 -4.27 4.97 13.23
N SER A 27 -4.42 3.89 13.99
CA SER A 27 -4.43 2.51 13.47
C SER A 27 -5.64 2.26 12.55
N GLY A 28 -6.82 2.77 12.91
CA GLY A 28 -8.00 2.71 12.05
C GLY A 28 -7.82 3.48 10.75
N ILE A 29 -7.29 4.71 10.84
CA ILE A 29 -6.98 5.55 9.67
C ILE A 29 -5.92 4.87 8.78
N LEU A 30 -4.89 4.30 9.39
CA LEU A 30 -3.85 3.55 8.71
C LEU A 30 -4.42 2.37 7.93
N GLY A 31 -5.35 1.60 8.53
CA GLY A 31 -5.99 0.48 7.84
C GLY A 31 -6.70 0.90 6.55
N ALA A 32 -7.47 1.99 6.60
CA ALA A 32 -8.12 2.56 5.42
C ALA A 32 -7.11 3.03 4.36
N GLY A 33 -6.04 3.72 4.78
CA GLY A 33 -5.00 4.18 3.87
C GLY A 33 -4.12 3.06 3.31
N ALA A 34 -3.92 1.98 4.07
CA ALA A 34 -3.23 0.77 3.63
C ALA A 34 -3.99 0.10 2.48
N ALA A 35 -5.31 -0.03 2.60
CA ALA A 35 -6.15 -0.55 1.52
C ALA A 35 -6.00 0.30 0.24
N ILE A 36 -6.08 1.63 0.36
CA ILE A 36 -5.90 2.56 -0.78
C ILE A 36 -4.50 2.43 -1.40
N THR A 37 -3.48 2.21 -0.58
CA THR A 37 -2.08 2.10 -1.04
C THR A 37 -1.87 0.80 -1.79
N TRP A 38 -2.27 -0.34 -1.21
CA TRP A 38 -2.10 -1.65 -1.82
C TRP A 38 -2.89 -1.80 -3.12
N THR A 39 -4.16 -1.39 -3.14
CA THR A 39 -4.96 -1.39 -4.37
C THR A 39 -4.36 -0.46 -5.43
N GLY A 40 -3.85 0.70 -5.03
CA GLY A 40 -3.20 1.64 -5.93
C GLY A 40 -1.88 1.11 -6.51
N GLN A 41 -1.01 0.53 -5.68
CA GLN A 41 0.27 -0.06 -6.09
C GLN A 41 0.05 -1.22 -7.08
N GLY A 42 -0.88 -2.12 -6.79
CA GLY A 42 -1.20 -3.24 -7.67
C GLY A 42 -1.74 -2.79 -9.03
N ASN A 43 -2.64 -1.81 -9.03
CA ASN A 43 -3.14 -1.22 -10.27
C ASN A 43 -2.01 -0.52 -11.04
N PHE A 44 -1.19 0.29 -10.37
CA PHE A 44 -0.06 0.96 -11.01
C PHE A 44 0.91 -0.05 -11.65
N LEU A 45 1.24 -1.13 -10.95
CA LEU A 45 2.12 -2.18 -11.46
C LEU A 45 1.51 -2.93 -12.66
N ALA A 46 0.22 -3.23 -12.62
CA ALA A 46 -0.51 -3.82 -13.73
C ALA A 46 -0.52 -2.91 -14.97
N ARG A 47 -0.48 -1.59 -14.76
CA ARG A 47 -0.47 -0.58 -15.82
C ARG A 47 0.92 -0.37 -16.41
N CYS A 48 1.95 -0.54 -15.60
CA CYS A 48 3.36 -0.51 -16.02
C CYS A 48 3.83 -1.80 -16.70
N SER A 49 2.95 -2.80 -16.86
CA SER A 49 3.35 -4.15 -17.27
C SER A 49 2.42 -4.71 -18.35
N ASP A 50 3.00 -5.41 -19.31
CA ASP A 50 2.29 -6.24 -20.27
C ASP A 50 2.21 -7.71 -19.82
N LEU A 51 1.39 -8.52 -20.50
CA LEU A 51 1.20 -9.96 -20.22
C LEU A 51 2.51 -10.75 -20.13
N SER A 52 3.53 -10.38 -20.90
CA SER A 52 4.85 -11.03 -20.89
C SER A 52 5.78 -10.53 -19.77
N THR A 53 5.48 -9.38 -19.15
CA THR A 53 6.38 -8.71 -18.21
C THR A 53 5.83 -8.60 -16.79
N ILE A 54 4.52 -8.82 -16.60
CA ILE A 54 3.85 -8.67 -15.29
C ILE A 54 4.50 -9.51 -14.20
N SER A 55 4.90 -10.75 -14.50
CA SER A 55 5.57 -11.63 -13.54
C SER A 55 6.92 -11.08 -13.09
N ARG A 56 7.75 -10.62 -14.04
CA ARG A 56 9.08 -10.05 -13.75
C ARG A 56 8.96 -8.75 -12.97
N ASN A 57 8.12 -7.82 -13.42
CA ASN A 57 7.96 -6.52 -12.76
C ASN A 57 7.37 -6.68 -11.36
N SER A 58 6.42 -7.61 -11.17
CA SER A 58 5.89 -7.96 -9.85
C SER A 58 6.96 -8.59 -8.96
N GLY A 59 7.78 -9.49 -9.50
CA GLY A 59 8.89 -10.09 -8.77
C GLY A 59 9.89 -9.05 -8.26
N VAL A 60 10.27 -8.08 -9.10
CA VAL A 60 11.16 -6.97 -8.70
C VAL A 60 10.50 -6.10 -7.62
N PHE A 61 9.22 -5.74 -7.80
CA PHE A 61 8.48 -4.96 -6.82
C PHE A 61 8.44 -5.66 -5.44
N TRP A 62 8.11 -6.95 -5.42
CA TRP A 62 8.09 -7.74 -4.19
C TRP A 62 9.48 -7.91 -3.58
N ALA A 63 10.52 -8.15 -4.38
CA ALA A 63 11.89 -8.24 -3.89
C ALA A 63 12.31 -6.93 -3.19
N LEU A 64 12.04 -5.77 -3.81
CA LEU A 64 12.32 -4.46 -3.21
C LEU A 64 11.52 -4.26 -1.91
N LEU A 65 10.26 -4.66 -1.87
CA LEU A 65 9.44 -4.59 -0.67
C LEU A 65 10.05 -5.44 0.47
N GLN A 66 10.45 -6.68 0.18
CA GLN A 66 11.06 -7.55 1.19
C GLN A 66 12.42 -7.01 1.66
N CYS A 67 13.25 -6.48 0.74
CA CYS A 67 14.49 -5.79 1.11
C CYS A 67 14.22 -4.60 2.05
N SER A 68 13.16 -3.82 1.80
CA SER A 68 12.80 -2.69 2.67
C SER A 68 12.48 -3.13 4.11
N MET A 69 11.77 -4.26 4.27
CA MET A 69 11.49 -4.84 5.58
C MET A 69 12.77 -5.34 6.25
N PHE A 70 13.67 -5.95 5.49
CA PHE A 70 14.95 -6.43 6.01
C PHE A 70 15.83 -5.28 6.55
N PHE A 71 16.13 -4.28 5.72
CA PHE A 71 17.00 -3.17 6.12
C PHE A 71 16.36 -2.29 7.21
N GLY A 72 15.04 -2.04 7.11
CA GLY A 72 14.32 -1.26 8.12
C GLY A 72 14.37 -1.89 9.50
N ASN A 73 14.13 -3.21 9.58
CA ASN A 73 14.20 -3.93 10.86
C ASN A 73 15.63 -4.02 11.42
N ILE A 74 16.66 -4.18 10.57
CA ILE A 74 18.06 -4.16 11.00
C ILE A 74 18.42 -2.82 11.65
N PHE A 75 18.03 -1.71 11.02
CA PHE A 75 18.26 -0.37 11.58
C PHE A 75 17.65 -0.23 12.98
N VAL A 76 16.37 -0.61 13.13
CA VAL A 76 15.66 -0.54 14.41
C VAL A 76 16.28 -1.48 15.45
N TYR A 77 16.67 -2.69 15.05
CA TYR A 77 17.32 -3.67 15.92
C TYR A 77 18.59 -3.10 16.57
N PHE A 78 19.51 -2.56 15.76
CA PHE A 78 20.76 -1.99 16.30
C PHE A 78 20.52 -0.76 17.17
N GLN A 79 19.50 0.04 16.86
CA GLN A 79 19.19 1.25 17.64
C GLN A 79 18.56 0.93 19.01
N PHE A 80 17.89 -0.21 19.12
CA PHE A 80 17.27 -0.72 20.35
C PHE A 80 18.13 -1.75 21.11
N GLN A 81 19.27 -2.15 20.54
CA GLN A 81 20.18 -3.09 21.19
C GLN A 81 20.65 -2.54 22.54
N ASP A 82 20.74 -3.43 23.53
CA ASP A 82 21.22 -3.14 24.89
C ASP A 82 20.39 -2.10 25.67
N LYS A 83 19.13 -1.89 25.29
CA LYS A 83 18.17 -1.03 26.01
C LYS A 83 16.99 -1.83 26.57
N GLU A 84 16.85 -1.86 27.89
CA GLU A 84 15.65 -2.41 28.55
C GLU A 84 14.42 -1.50 28.39
N HIS A 85 14.65 -0.18 28.32
CA HIS A 85 13.62 0.82 28.08
C HIS A 85 14.05 1.77 26.95
N ILE A 86 13.17 1.96 25.97
CA ILE A 86 13.43 2.88 24.85
C ILE A 86 13.31 4.32 25.38
N ASP A 87 14.45 5.00 25.46
CA ASP A 87 14.51 6.40 25.85
C ASP A 87 13.92 7.33 24.77
N ALA A 88 13.54 8.54 25.17
CA ALA A 88 12.90 9.49 24.28
C ALA A 88 13.80 9.95 23.12
N ALA A 89 15.12 9.99 23.32
CA ALA A 89 16.08 10.41 22.28
C ALA A 89 16.22 9.31 21.21
N THR A 90 16.35 8.06 21.61
CA THR A 90 16.36 6.89 20.70
C THR A 90 15.05 6.79 19.93
N ARG A 91 13.91 6.95 20.61
CA ARG A 91 12.59 6.93 19.96
C ARG A 91 12.45 8.03 18.90
N SER A 92 12.80 9.27 19.26
CA SER A 92 12.71 10.40 18.35
C SER A 92 13.70 10.28 17.17
N MET A 93 14.89 9.71 17.39
CA MET A 93 15.83 9.40 16.32
C MET A 93 15.25 8.36 15.34
N VAL A 94 14.74 7.22 15.82
CA VAL A 94 14.15 6.18 14.97
C VAL A 94 12.96 6.71 14.17
N ILE A 95 12.00 7.35 14.86
CA ILE A 95 10.81 7.88 14.20
C ILE A 95 11.19 9.01 13.24
N GLY A 96 12.17 9.85 13.60
CA GLY A 96 12.67 10.93 12.74
C GLY A 96 13.24 10.41 11.43
N VAL A 97 14.11 9.40 11.49
CA VAL A 97 14.69 8.76 10.29
C VAL A 97 13.61 8.09 9.43
N LEU A 98 12.73 7.31 10.04
CA LEU A 98 11.65 6.63 9.31
C LEU A 98 10.67 7.62 8.67
N THR A 99 10.35 8.71 9.37
CA THR A 99 9.48 9.78 8.86
C THR A 99 10.15 10.51 7.70
N ALA A 100 11.45 10.83 7.80
CA ALA A 100 12.19 11.49 6.73
C ALA A 100 12.22 10.63 5.45
N LEU A 101 12.47 9.32 5.58
CA LEU A 101 12.42 8.38 4.47
C LEU A 101 11.00 8.27 3.89
N ALA A 102 9.96 8.26 4.73
CA ALA A 102 8.58 8.24 4.28
C ALA A 102 8.21 9.51 3.49
N VAL A 103 8.61 10.69 3.97
CA VAL A 103 8.40 11.97 3.27
C VAL A 103 9.12 11.98 1.93
N LEU A 104 10.38 11.51 1.88
CA LEU A 104 11.12 11.37 0.63
C LEU A 104 10.39 10.44 -0.36
N GLY A 105 9.88 9.30 0.13
CA GLY A 105 9.06 8.39 -0.67
C GLY A 105 7.77 9.05 -1.21
N ILE A 106 7.10 9.88 -0.40
CA ILE A 106 5.92 10.65 -0.83
C ILE A 106 6.30 11.65 -1.93
N VAL A 107 7.44 12.33 -1.80
CA VAL A 107 7.93 13.27 -2.83
C VAL A 107 8.20 12.52 -4.14
N PHE A 108 8.85 11.37 -4.09
CA PHE A 108 9.03 10.52 -5.27
C PHE A 108 7.69 10.11 -5.87
N LEU A 109 6.74 9.62 -5.05
CA LEU A 109 5.40 9.26 -5.51
C LEU A 109 4.64 10.45 -6.13
N ALA A 110 4.84 11.66 -5.63
CA ALA A 110 4.21 12.87 -6.17
C ALA A 110 4.85 13.30 -7.50
N ALA A 111 6.14 13.01 -7.69
CA ALA A 111 6.86 13.25 -8.93
C ALA A 111 6.56 12.21 -10.03
N LEU A 112 6.01 11.05 -9.67
CA LEU A 112 5.57 10.06 -10.66
C LEU A 112 4.45 10.64 -11.54
N ARG A 113 4.67 10.63 -12.85
CA ARG A 113 3.72 11.15 -13.84
C ARG A 113 2.42 10.31 -13.81
N PRO A 114 1.24 10.94 -13.86
CA PRO A 114 0.00 10.23 -14.14
C PRO A 114 0.13 9.50 -15.49
N MET A 115 -0.05 8.19 -15.50
CA MET A 115 0.07 7.39 -16.71
C MET A 115 -1.25 7.37 -17.48
N GLU A 116 -1.19 7.50 -18.80
CA GLU A 116 -2.36 7.40 -19.69
C GLU A 116 -2.97 5.99 -19.70
N ASP A 117 -4.25 5.92 -20.09
CA ASP A 117 -5.10 4.76 -19.91
C ASP A 117 -4.82 3.60 -20.89
N ASN A 118 -3.66 2.97 -20.78
CA ASN A 118 -3.28 1.82 -21.60
C ASN A 118 -3.73 0.49 -20.96
N SER A 119 -5.01 0.39 -20.59
CA SER A 119 -5.61 -0.85 -20.06
C SER A 119 -5.77 -1.87 -21.18
N VAL A 120 -4.71 -2.63 -21.47
CA VAL A 120 -4.80 -3.82 -22.33
C VAL A 120 -5.67 -4.85 -21.60
N GLY A 121 -6.96 -4.92 -21.96
CA GLY A 121 -7.88 -5.95 -21.45
C GLY A 121 -9.26 -5.46 -21.00
N THR A 122 -9.51 -4.16 -20.95
CA THR A 122 -10.87 -3.66 -20.70
C THR A 122 -11.60 -3.52 -22.03
N SER A 123 -12.65 -4.32 -22.26
CA SER A 123 -13.49 -4.19 -23.44
C SER A 123 -13.96 -2.73 -23.60
N GLU A 124 -13.98 -2.22 -24.83
CA GLU A 124 -14.31 -0.81 -25.14
C GLU A 124 -15.63 -0.33 -24.49
N ILE A 125 -16.54 -1.27 -24.24
CA ILE A 125 -17.83 -1.09 -23.54
C ILE A 125 -17.65 -0.70 -22.06
N GLN A 126 -16.70 -1.33 -21.35
CA GLN A 126 -16.39 -0.97 -19.95
C GLN A 126 -15.70 0.40 -19.89
N ARG A 127 -14.85 0.75 -20.86
CA ARG A 127 -14.20 2.06 -20.95
C ARG A 127 -15.23 3.19 -21.12
N GLN A 128 -16.20 3.02 -22.03
CA GLN A 128 -17.28 4.00 -22.24
C GLN A 128 -18.17 4.18 -21.00
N GLN A 129 -18.51 3.10 -20.29
CA GLN A 129 -19.32 3.20 -19.06
C GLN A 129 -18.56 3.81 -17.87
N GLN A 130 -17.25 3.62 -17.80
CA GLN A 130 -16.44 4.11 -16.69
C GLN A 130 -16.11 5.61 -16.84
N GLN A 131 -15.97 6.10 -18.07
CA GLN A 131 -15.70 7.52 -18.36
C GLN A 131 -16.90 8.44 -18.05
N HIS A 132 -18.13 7.93 -18.00
CA HIS A 132 -19.35 8.73 -17.78
C HIS A 132 -19.85 8.75 -16.31
N ARG A 133 -19.14 8.08 -15.38
CA ARG A 133 -19.56 8.02 -13.97
C ARG A 133 -18.67 8.89 -13.08
N THR A 134 -19.30 9.68 -12.22
CA THR A 134 -18.64 10.37 -11.10
C THR A 134 -17.77 9.39 -10.30
N GLY A 135 -16.61 9.83 -9.80
CA GLY A 135 -15.60 8.95 -9.16
C GLY A 135 -16.16 8.03 -8.06
N TRP A 136 -17.15 8.48 -7.30
CA TRP A 136 -17.81 7.67 -6.28
C TRP A 136 -18.64 6.51 -6.86
N GLY A 137 -19.38 6.77 -7.95
CA GLY A 137 -20.14 5.74 -8.67
C GLY A 137 -19.25 4.70 -9.35
N SER A 138 -18.06 5.11 -9.81
CA SER A 138 -17.05 4.18 -10.33
C SER A 138 -16.48 3.27 -9.24
N ALA A 139 -16.15 3.84 -8.06
CA ALA A 139 -15.64 3.07 -6.92
C ALA A 139 -16.64 2.03 -6.42
N VAL A 140 -17.92 2.40 -6.27
CA VAL A 140 -18.98 1.47 -5.83
C VAL A 140 -19.20 0.35 -6.86
N TYR A 141 -19.14 0.67 -8.16
CA TYR A 141 -19.24 -0.34 -9.21
C TYR A 141 -18.06 -1.31 -9.16
N ALA A 142 -16.82 -0.80 -9.07
CA ALA A 142 -15.62 -1.63 -8.96
C ALA A 142 -15.69 -2.56 -7.75
N LEU A 143 -16.14 -2.06 -6.59
CA LEU A 143 -16.33 -2.87 -5.40
C LEU A 143 -17.38 -3.96 -5.59
N LYS A 144 -18.52 -3.62 -6.21
CA LYS A 144 -19.58 -4.59 -6.53
C LYS A 144 -19.07 -5.68 -7.48
N SER A 145 -18.37 -5.30 -8.54
CA SER A 145 -17.79 -6.24 -9.50
C SER A 145 -16.72 -7.12 -8.86
N ALA A 146 -15.86 -6.58 -8.00
CA ALA A 146 -14.88 -7.35 -7.25
C ALA A 146 -15.55 -8.38 -6.32
N GLY A 147 -16.62 -7.99 -5.63
CA GLY A 147 -17.42 -8.89 -4.80
C GLY A 147 -18.08 -10.01 -5.62
N GLN A 148 -18.61 -9.69 -6.81
CA GLN A 148 -19.17 -10.69 -7.72
C GLN A 148 -18.09 -11.68 -8.21
N LEU A 149 -16.90 -11.20 -8.55
CA LEU A 149 -15.78 -12.04 -8.97
C LEU A 149 -15.30 -12.96 -7.84
N PHE A 150 -15.23 -12.45 -6.61
CA PHE A 150 -14.82 -13.22 -5.44
C PHE A 150 -15.75 -14.42 -5.16
N ILE A 151 -17.05 -14.30 -5.48
CA ILE A 151 -18.05 -15.36 -5.26
C ILE A 151 -18.03 -16.43 -6.37
N THR A 152 -17.21 -16.28 -7.41
CA THR A 152 -17.08 -17.30 -8.46
C THR A 152 -16.41 -18.58 -7.92
N ARG A 153 -16.80 -19.74 -8.45
CA ARG A 153 -16.27 -21.05 -8.01
C ARG A 153 -14.75 -21.12 -8.05
N ASP A 154 -14.16 -20.63 -9.13
CA ASP A 154 -12.70 -20.70 -9.33
C ASP A 154 -11.98 -19.80 -8.32
N MET A 155 -12.48 -18.60 -8.06
CA MET A 155 -11.90 -17.70 -7.06
C MET A 155 -12.11 -18.18 -5.63
N LEU A 156 -13.23 -18.83 -5.32
CA LEU A 156 -13.44 -19.44 -4.00
C LEU A 156 -12.45 -20.58 -3.75
N LEU A 157 -12.26 -21.46 -4.74
CA LEU A 157 -11.25 -22.53 -4.66
C LEU A 157 -9.84 -21.95 -4.51
N LEU A 158 -9.52 -20.92 -5.29
CA LEU A 158 -8.23 -20.24 -5.21
C LEU A 158 -8.06 -19.52 -3.86
N SER A 159 -9.11 -18.94 -3.30
CA SER A 159 -9.07 -18.29 -1.99
C SER A 159 -8.80 -19.27 -0.86
N VAL A 160 -9.34 -20.49 -0.94
CA VAL A 160 -9.02 -21.58 0.00
C VAL A 160 -7.55 -21.97 -0.13
N ALA A 161 -7.03 -22.07 -1.36
CA ALA A 161 -5.62 -22.34 -1.59
C ALA A 161 -4.72 -21.22 -1.03
N PHE A 162 -5.06 -19.95 -1.27
CA PHE A 162 -4.34 -18.81 -0.71
C PHE A 162 -4.39 -18.77 0.80
N LEU A 163 -5.54 -19.05 1.42
CA LEU A 163 -5.66 -19.09 2.88
C LEU A 163 -4.80 -20.20 3.50
N TYR A 164 -4.62 -21.32 2.78
CA TYR A 164 -3.70 -22.37 3.20
C TYR A 164 -2.23 -21.97 3.04
N THR A 165 -1.87 -21.29 1.94
CA THR A 165 -0.47 -20.90 1.66
C THR A 165 -0.01 -19.62 2.35
N GLY A 166 -0.95 -18.78 2.82
CA GLY A 166 -0.69 -17.46 3.39
C GLY A 166 -0.88 -16.34 2.37
#